data_AF-A0A821ST53-F1
#
_entry.id   AF-A0A821ST53-F1
#
_cell.length_a   1.000
_cell.length_b   1.000
_cell.length_c   1.000
_cell.angle_alpha   90.00
_cell.angle_beta   90.00
_cell.angle_gamma   90.00
#
_symmetry.space_group_name_H-M   'P 1'
#
loop_
_entity.id
_entity.type
_entity.pdbx_description
1 polymer ?
#
loop_
_entity_poly.entity_id
_entity_poly.type
_entity_poly.pdbx_seq_one_letter_code
_entity_poly.pdbx_strand_id
1 'polypeptide(L)'
;NDETVREQCKGLIALSFMPVSEVEQQFNRIRALALPSLEELFIYFERQWIKGNIPLVLWNSSQCSPRTNNISEGMKEHIIKLKRFKYFLVYEF
;
A
#
# COMPACT_ATOMS: atom_id res chain seq x y z
N ASN A 1 14.62 8.23 11.99
CA ASN A 1 15.02 8.65 10.64
C ASN A 1 13.75 8.81 9.83
N ASP A 2 13.34 10.03 9.52
CA ASP A 2 12.02 10.34 8.92
C ASP A 2 11.83 9.74 7.53
N GLU A 3 12.93 9.43 6.86
CA GLU A 3 12.94 8.77 5.56
C GLU A 3 12.46 7.33 5.63
N THR A 4 12.92 6.54 6.62
CA THR A 4 12.48 5.15 6.80
C THR A 4 10.99 5.09 7.15
N VAL A 5 10.50 6.01 8.00
CA VAL A 5 9.07 6.12 8.31
C VAL A 5 8.26 6.42 7.06
N ARG A 6 8.73 7.35 6.23
CA ARG A 6 8.10 7.70 4.95
C ARG A 6 8.05 6.51 3.98
N GLU A 7 9.12 5.71 3.88
CA GLU A 7 9.12 4.51 3.03
C GLU A 7 8.15 3.43 3.52
N GLN A 8 8.03 3.22 4.85
CA GLN A 8 7.05 2.27 5.38
C GLN A 8 5.61 2.72 5.12
N CYS A 9 5.32 4.02 5.28
CA CYS A 9 4.02 4.58 4.93
C CYS A 9 3.72 4.45 3.43
N LYS A 10 4.70 4.67 2.55
CA LYS A 10 4.56 4.43 1.11
C LYS A 10 4.26 2.97 0.80
N GLY A 11 4.94 2.03 1.47
CA GLY A 11 4.68 0.59 1.35
C GLY A 11 3.23 0.24 1.70
N LEU A 12 2.71 0.77 2.80
CA LEU A 12 1.30 0.58 3.20
C LEU A 12 0.32 1.15 2.17
N ILE A 13 0.60 2.33 1.60
CA ILE A 13 -0.23 2.92 0.54
C ILE A 13 -0.17 2.08 -0.74
N ALA A 14 1.00 1.53 -1.07
CA ALA A 14 1.19 0.72 -2.27
C ALA A 14 0.33 -0.55 -2.29
N LEU A 15 0.04 -1.13 -1.11
CA LEU A 15 -0.87 -2.28 -0.95
C LEU A 15 -2.26 -2.02 -1.58
N SER A 16 -2.75 -0.78 -1.55
CA SER A 16 -4.05 -0.42 -2.14
C SER A 16 -4.08 -0.55 -3.67
N PHE A 17 -2.92 -0.61 -4.33
CA PHE A 17 -2.80 -0.73 -5.78
C PHE A 17 -2.44 -2.15 -6.25
N MET A 18 -2.19 -3.08 -5.32
CA MET A 18 -1.83 -4.47 -5.64
C MET A 18 -3.06 -5.37 -5.77
N PRO A 19 -2.97 -6.51 -6.47
CA PRO A 19 -4.05 -7.49 -6.50
C PRO A 19 -4.48 -7.87 -5.09
N VAL A 20 -5.79 -7.85 -4.81
CA VAL A 20 -6.39 -8.17 -3.51
C VAL A 20 -5.84 -9.48 -2.92
N SER A 21 -5.62 -10.49 -3.76
CA SER A 21 -5.06 -11.79 -3.38
C SER A 21 -3.63 -11.73 -2.83
N GLU A 22 -2.87 -10.70 -3.15
CA GLU A 22 -1.47 -10.54 -2.73
C GLU A 22 -1.31 -9.61 -1.51
N VAL A 23 -2.34 -8.81 -1.19
CA VAL A 23 -2.23 -7.73 -0.19
C VAL A 23 -1.87 -8.25 1.20
N GLU A 24 -2.48 -9.33 1.66
CA GLU A 24 -2.19 -9.88 3.00
C GLU A 24 -0.75 -10.39 3.09
N GLN A 25 -0.29 -11.12 2.07
CA GLN A 25 1.08 -11.63 2.03
C GLN A 25 2.09 -10.48 2.06
N GLN A 26 1.88 -9.42 1.26
CA GLN A 26 2.79 -8.28 1.20
C GLN A 26 2.73 -7.42 2.46
N PHE A 27 1.55 -7.26 3.06
CA PHE A 27 1.41 -6.59 4.34
C PHE A 27 2.25 -7.26 5.43
N ASN A 28 2.21 -8.59 5.52
CA ASN A 28 3.00 -9.35 6.50
C ASN A 28 4.51 -9.16 6.30
N ARG A 29 4.99 -9.06 5.05
CA ARG A 29 6.41 -8.77 4.75
C ARG A 29 6.83 -7.39 5.21
N ILE A 30 6.02 -6.36 4.91
CA ILE A 30 6.30 -4.98 5.34
C ILE A 30 6.26 -4.90 6.87
N ARG A 31 5.31 -5.57 7.51
CA ARG A 31 5.17 -5.58 8.97
C ARG A 31 6.34 -6.27 9.67
N ALA A 32 6.91 -7.33 9.10
CA ALA A 32 8.08 -7.99 9.67
C ALA A 32 9.30 -7.05 9.78
N LEU A 33 9.33 -6.00 8.95
CA LEU A 33 10.37 -4.97 8.94
C LEU A 33 9.90 -3.68 9.63
N ALA A 34 8.74 -3.67 10.29
CA ALA A 34 8.14 -2.47 10.85
C ALA A 34 9.03 -1.81 11.91
N LEU A 35 9.14 -0.49 11.84
CA LEU A 35 9.75 0.28 12.93
C LEU A 35 8.85 0.21 14.17
N PRO A 36 9.41 0.07 15.39
CA PRO A 36 8.63 0.05 16.62
C PRO A 36 7.73 1.29 16.80
N SER A 37 8.17 2.45 16.30
CA SER A 37 7.40 3.70 16.32
C SER A 37 6.14 3.68 15.45
N LEU A 38 6.00 2.70 14.56
CA LEU A 38 4.85 2.54 13.67
C LEU A 38 3.97 1.33 14.04
N GLU A 39 4.26 0.63 15.13
CA GLU A 39 3.54 -0.60 15.50
C GLU A 39 2.01 -0.37 15.59
N GLU A 40 1.57 0.72 16.23
CA GLU A 40 0.14 1.07 16.33
C GLU A 40 -0.51 1.30 14.96
N LEU A 41 0.23 1.86 14.00
CA LEU A 41 -0.24 2.04 12.63
C LEU A 41 -0.43 0.69 11.95
N PHE A 42 0.50 -0.25 12.10
CA PHE A 42 0.39 -1.59 11.54
C PHE A 42 -0.76 -2.38 12.20
N ILE A 43 -0.94 -2.29 13.52
CA ILE A 43 -2.07 -2.90 14.22
C ILE A 43 -3.39 -2.36 13.69
N TYR A 44 -3.51 -1.03 13.54
CA TYR A 44 -4.69 -0.40 12.96
C TYR A 44 -4.96 -0.93 11.55
N PHE A 45 -3.94 -0.97 10.69
CA PHE A 45 -4.08 -1.44 9.31
C PHE A 45 -4.52 -2.89 9.23
N GLU A 46 -3.90 -3.76 10.03
CA GLU A 46 -4.26 -5.17 10.08
C GLU A 46 -5.73 -5.35 10.48
N ARG A 47 -6.16 -4.67 11.55
CA ARG A 47 -7.51 -4.82 12.10
C ARG A 47 -8.60 -4.22 11.24
N GLN A 48 -8.34 -3.10 10.58
CA GLN A 48 -9.37 -2.39 9.81
C GLN A 48 -9.42 -2.86 8.36
N TRP A 49 -8.26 -3.04 7.74
CA TRP A 49 -8.17 -3.22 6.29
C TRP A 49 -7.84 -4.64 5.87
N ILE A 50 -6.94 -5.34 6.59
CA ILE A 50 -6.47 -6.68 6.18
C ILE A 50 -7.42 -7.78 6.67
N LYS A 51 -7.67 -7.81 7.98
CA LYS A 51 -8.49 -8.82 8.68
C LYS A 51 -9.84 -8.25 9.16
N GLY A 52 -10.10 -6.99 8.85
CA GLY A 52 -11.29 -6.28 9.31
C GLY A 52 -12.57 -6.68 8.60
N ASN A 53 -13.67 -6.16 9.13
CA ASN A 53 -15.00 -6.35 8.54
C ASN A 53 -15.22 -5.48 7.29
N ILE A 54 -14.36 -4.48 7.04
CA ILE A 54 -14.42 -3.66 5.84
C ILE A 54 -13.85 -4.48 4.69
N PRO A 55 -14.61 -4.71 3.60
CA PRO A 55 -14.09 -5.44 2.45
C PRO A 55 -12.85 -4.75 1.90
N LEU A 56 -11.72 -5.47 1.85
CA LEU A 56 -10.44 -4.97 1.34
C LEU A 56 -10.57 -4.39 -0.08
N VAL A 57 -11.54 -4.86 -0.86
CA VAL A 57 -11.91 -4.33 -2.18
C VAL A 57 -12.39 -2.86 -2.18
N LEU A 58 -12.90 -2.33 -1.07
CA LEU A 58 -13.33 -0.93 -0.98
C LEU A 58 -12.15 0.04 -0.82
N TRP A 59 -11.08 -0.44 -0.21
CA TRP A 59 -9.82 0.31 -0.09
C TRP A 59 -8.90 0.06 -1.28
N ASN A 60 -8.99 -1.12 -1.89
CA ASN A 60 -8.13 -1.55 -2.97
C ASN A 60 -8.60 -1.01 -4.34
N SER A 61 -7.77 -0.20 -4.97
CA SER A 61 -8.01 0.39 -6.29
C SER A 61 -7.44 -0.44 -7.45
N SER A 62 -6.93 -1.66 -7.21
CA SER A 62 -6.30 -2.47 -8.27
C SER A 62 -7.26 -2.86 -9.40
N GLN A 63 -8.56 -2.93 -9.11
CA GLN A 63 -9.62 -3.26 -10.08
C GLN A 63 -10.40 -2.03 -10.56
N CYS A 64 -10.08 -0.82 -10.07
CA CYS A 64 -10.74 0.39 -10.54
C CYS A 64 -10.23 0.78 -11.94
N SER A 65 -11.15 0.83 -12.91
CA SER A 65 -10.85 1.37 -14.25
C SER A 65 -10.34 2.81 -14.14
N PRO A 66 -9.30 3.21 -14.90
CA PRO A 66 -8.74 4.56 -14.86
C PRO A 66 -9.74 5.68 -15.15
N ARG A 67 -10.83 5.40 -15.89
CA ARG A 67 -11.81 6.44 -16.26
C ARG A 67 -12.77 6.78 -15.13
N THR A 68 -12.32 7.55 -14.17
CA THR A 68 -13.20 8.41 -13.36
C THR A 68 -12.52 9.77 -13.20
N ASN A 69 -13.20 10.79 -13.73
CA ASN A 69 -12.81 12.19 -14.00
C ASN A 69 -12.32 13.04 -12.81
N ASN A 70 -11.59 12.48 -11.86
CA ASN A 70 -11.29 13.15 -10.61
C ASN A 70 -9.80 13.48 -10.47
N ILE A 71 -9.49 14.58 -9.79
CA ILE A 71 -8.15 15.14 -9.54
C ILE A 71 -7.20 14.10 -8.89
N SER A 72 -7.75 13.07 -8.24
CA SER A 72 -7.01 11.91 -7.73
C SER A 72 -6.35 11.04 -8.82
N GLU A 73 -6.78 11.13 -10.07
CA GLU A 73 -6.17 10.49 -11.24
C GLU A 73 -4.79 11.08 -11.55
N GLY A 74 -4.57 12.38 -11.33
CA GLY A 74 -3.24 13.00 -11.51
C GLY A 74 -2.19 12.46 -10.53
N MET A 75 -2.59 12.19 -9.28
CA MET A 75 -1.71 11.53 -8.31
C MET A 75 -1.52 10.04 -8.62
N LYS A 76 -2.57 9.35 -9.08
CA LYS A 76 -2.46 7.95 -9.52
C LYS A 76 -1.57 7.82 -10.75
N GLU A 77 -1.70 8.69 -11.75
CA GLU A 77 -0.78 8.75 -12.88
C GLU A 77 0.65 9.06 -12.45
N HIS A 78 0.85 9.94 -11.48
CA HIS A 78 2.18 10.19 -10.94
C HIS A 78 2.76 8.93 -10.27
N ILE A 79 1.96 8.22 -9.45
CA ILE A 79 2.35 6.95 -8.81
C ILE A 79 2.52 5.81 -9.83
N ILE A 80 1.71 5.79 -10.89
CA ILE A 80 1.76 4.81 -11.98
C ILE A 80 2.92 5.12 -12.93
N LYS A 81 3.29 6.37 -13.17
CA LYS A 81 4.53 6.77 -13.86
C LYS A 81 5.75 6.51 -12.98
N LEU A 82 5.58 6.62 -11.67
CA LEU A 82 6.49 6.08 -10.66
C LEU A 82 6.45 4.55 -10.59
N LYS A 83 5.80 3.78 -11.49
CA LYS A 83 5.96 2.31 -11.63
C LYS A 83 7.41 1.84 -11.84
N ARG A 84 8.41 2.74 -11.87
CA ARG A 84 9.78 2.41 -11.42
C ARG A 84 9.84 1.79 -10.01
N PHE A 85 8.84 2.00 -9.14
CA PHE A 85 8.70 1.35 -7.83
C PHE A 85 8.38 -0.14 -7.89
N LYS A 86 7.79 -0.62 -9.00
CA LYS A 86 7.63 -2.07 -9.21
C LYS A 86 8.99 -2.77 -9.39
N TYR A 87 10.01 -2.05 -9.88
CA TYR A 87 11.39 -2.54 -9.88
C TYR A 87 12.03 -2.40 -8.50
N PHE A 88 11.74 -1.33 -7.75
CA PHE A 88 12.31 -1.12 -6.41
C PHE A 88 11.87 -2.20 -5.40
N LEU A 89 10.59 -2.59 -5.37
CA LEU A 89 10.09 -3.66 -4.48
C LEU A 89 10.40 -5.09 -4.95
N VAL A 90 10.78 -5.28 -6.22
CA VAL A 90 11.14 -6.61 -6.76
C VAL A 90 12.65 -6.84 -6.72
N TYR A 91 13.47 -5.79 -6.66
CA TYR A 91 14.94 -5.89 -6.70
C TYR A 91 15.68 -5.40 -5.44
N GLU A 92 15.03 -4.73 -4.47
CA GLU A 92 15.73 -4.25 -3.25
C GLU A 92 15.10 -4.69 -1.90
N PHE A 93 14.27 -5.74 -1.86
CA PHE A 93 13.84 -6.37 -0.60
C PHE A 93 13.81 -7.89 -0.69
#